data_AF-A0A7C6T7R9-F1
#
_entry.id   AF-A0A7C6T7R9-F1
#
_cell.length_a   1.000
_cell.length_b   1.000
_cell.length_c   1.000
_cell.angle_alpha   90.00
_cell.angle_beta   90.00
_cell.angle_gamma   90.00
#
_symmetry.space_group_name_H-M   'P 1'
#
loop_
_entity.id
_entity.type
_entity.pdbx_description
1 polymer ?
#
loop_
_entity_poly.entity_id
_entity_poly.type
_entity_poly.pdbx_seq_one_letter_code
_entity_poly.pdbx_strand_id
1 'polypeptide(L)'
;MQRSEWERVPRMKLAHLPTPLEPAPRLGEAIGLRHLWVKRDDLTGLAAGGNKARKLEYLMAEAQALGATTVITFGAIQSNHACMTAAAAARLGMSAVLVLSGAEPDEARGNLLLDRLLGARVL
;
A
#
# COMPACT_ATOMS: atom_id res chain seq x y z
N MET A 1 -21.06 21.39 -9.37
CA MET A 1 -19.81 21.31 -8.60
C MET A 1 -18.67 21.22 -9.61
N GLN A 2 -17.73 22.16 -9.64
CA GLN A 2 -16.59 22.07 -10.57
C GLN A 2 -15.73 20.87 -10.18
N ARG A 3 -15.42 20.01 -11.16
CA ARG A 3 -14.49 18.88 -10.96
C ARG A 3 -13.12 19.47 -10.59
N SER A 4 -12.56 19.03 -9.47
CA SER A 4 -11.26 19.54 -9.02
C SER A 4 -10.15 19.15 -10.01
N GLU A 5 -9.08 19.94 -10.10
CA GLU A 5 -7.90 19.64 -10.94
C GLU A 5 -7.34 18.22 -10.69
N TRP A 6 -7.47 17.73 -9.46
CA TRP A 6 -7.08 16.38 -9.02
C TRP A 6 -7.84 15.24 -9.69
N GLU A 7 -9.03 15.49 -10.25
CA GLU A 7 -9.80 14.47 -10.97
C GLU A 7 -9.21 14.13 -12.34
N ARG A 8 -8.28 14.95 -12.84
CA ARG A 8 -7.61 14.72 -14.12
C ARG A 8 -6.34 13.88 -13.99
N VAL A 9 -5.82 13.71 -12.77
CA VAL A 9 -4.63 12.89 -12.53
C VAL A 9 -5.00 11.42 -12.74
N PRO A 10 -4.34 10.68 -13.66
CA PRO A 10 -4.62 9.27 -13.89
C PRO A 10 -4.49 8.46 -12.61
N ARG A 11 -5.49 7.61 -12.35
CA ARG A 11 -5.46 6.66 -11.23
C ARG A 11 -6.13 5.35 -11.63
N MET A 12 -5.65 4.27 -11.06
CA MET A 12 -6.27 2.95 -11.17
C MET A 12 -6.85 2.50 -9.84
N LYS A 13 -7.87 1.62 -9.87
CA LYS A 13 -8.53 1.13 -8.67
C LYS A 13 -7.77 -0.07 -8.09
N LEU A 14 -6.89 0.19 -7.13
CA LEU A 14 -6.16 -0.84 -6.38
C LEU A 14 -6.68 -0.97 -4.94
N ALA A 15 -7.24 0.10 -4.38
CA ALA A 15 -7.70 0.16 -3.01
C ALA A 15 -9.24 0.06 -2.89
N HIS A 16 -9.72 -0.55 -1.80
CA HIS A 16 -11.13 -0.48 -1.41
C HIS A 16 -11.41 0.88 -0.77
N LEU A 17 -12.03 1.78 -1.53
CA LEU A 17 -12.30 3.17 -1.13
C LEU A 17 -13.79 3.53 -1.32
N PRO A 18 -14.34 4.46 -0.51
CA PRO A 18 -13.71 5.10 0.64
C PRO A 18 -13.62 4.16 1.86
N THR A 19 -12.52 4.23 2.60
CA THR A 19 -12.38 3.52 3.89
C THR A 19 -13.25 4.19 4.97
N PRO A 20 -13.73 3.45 5.98
CA PRO A 20 -14.60 4.03 7.01
C PRO A 20 -13.87 4.99 7.96
N LEU A 21 -14.64 5.90 8.57
CA LEU A 21 -14.26 6.64 9.77
C LEU A 21 -14.99 6.00 10.94
N GLU A 22 -14.25 5.52 11.93
CA GLU A 22 -14.81 4.82 13.09
C GLU A 22 -14.58 5.62 14.36
N PRO A 23 -15.62 5.83 15.20
CA PRO A 23 -15.44 6.49 16.48
C PRO A 23 -14.65 5.57 17.43
N ALA A 24 -13.74 6.15 18.21
CA ALA A 24 -12.95 5.43 19.22
C ALA A 24 -13.24 5.97 20.62
N PRO A 25 -14.47 5.80 21.15
CA PRO A 25 -14.92 6.48 22.37
C PRO A 25 -14.13 6.08 23.61
N ARG A 26 -13.83 4.79 23.79
CA ARG A 26 -13.04 4.29 24.94
C ARG A 26 -11.63 4.85 24.97
N LEU A 27 -10.97 4.93 23.81
CA LEU A 27 -9.63 5.53 23.71
C LEU A 27 -9.71 7.04 23.91
N GLY A 28 -10.73 7.70 23.34
CA GLY A 28 -10.99 9.13 23.53
C GLY A 28 -11.13 9.49 25.00
N GLU A 29 -11.97 8.77 25.75
CA GLU A 29 -12.13 8.93 27.20
C GLU A 29 -10.79 8.77 27.93
N ALA A 30 -10.04 7.70 27.64
CA ALA A 30 -8.77 7.42 28.28
C ALA A 30 -7.69 8.50 28.07
N ILE A 31 -7.78 9.29 26.99
CA ILE A 31 -6.82 10.36 26.68
C ILE A 31 -7.44 11.78 26.78
N GLY A 32 -8.62 11.91 27.38
CA GLY A 32 -9.26 13.21 27.63
C GLY A 32 -9.87 13.89 26.40
N LEU A 33 -10.16 13.13 25.33
CA LEU A 33 -10.79 13.64 24.11
C LEU A 33 -12.28 13.29 24.04
N ARG A 34 -13.12 14.31 23.81
CA ARG A 34 -14.57 14.15 23.60
C ARG A 34 -14.93 13.46 22.30
N HIS A 35 -14.16 13.70 21.23
CA HIS A 35 -14.41 13.15 19.91
C HIS A 35 -13.10 12.66 19.30
N LEU A 36 -12.89 11.34 19.35
CA LEU A 36 -11.78 10.68 18.67
C LEU A 36 -12.34 9.76 17.58
N TRP A 37 -11.80 9.90 16.37
CA TRP A 37 -12.17 9.11 15.20
C TRP A 37 -10.92 8.54 14.55
N VAL A 38 -11.03 7.32 14.02
CA VAL A 38 -9.96 6.64 13.31
C VAL A 38 -10.36 6.48 11.85
N LYS A 39 -9.51 6.99 10.95
CA LYS A 39 -9.63 6.73 9.51
C LYS A 39 -8.99 5.37 9.20
N ARG A 40 -9.81 4.39 8.82
CA ARG A 40 -9.41 2.99 8.63
C ARG A 40 -8.71 2.72 7.30
N ASP A 41 -7.63 3.47 7.04
CA ASP A 41 -6.81 3.27 5.84
C ASP A 41 -6.00 1.97 5.83
N ASP A 42 -6.02 1.21 6.93
CA ASP A 42 -5.62 -0.18 6.98
C ASP A 42 -6.58 -1.09 6.16
N LEU A 43 -7.85 -0.73 6.00
CA LEU A 43 -8.85 -1.54 5.27
C LEU A 43 -8.84 -1.33 3.74
N THR A 44 -7.72 -0.94 3.15
CA THR A 44 -7.63 -0.70 1.70
C THR A 44 -7.51 -1.97 0.87
N GLY A 45 -7.31 -3.15 1.49
CA GLY A 45 -7.43 -4.48 0.86
C GLY A 45 -6.22 -4.98 0.05
N LEU A 46 -5.29 -4.11 -0.35
CA LEU A 46 -4.10 -4.50 -1.12
C LEU A 46 -3.03 -5.11 -0.19
N ALA A 47 -2.82 -6.43 -0.25
CA ALA A 47 -1.88 -7.19 0.59
C ALA A 47 -1.95 -6.81 2.08
N ALA A 48 -3.09 -7.13 2.70
CA ALA A 48 -3.47 -6.73 4.07
C ALA A 48 -3.79 -5.23 4.26
N GLY A 49 -3.53 -4.38 3.26
CA GLY A 49 -3.97 -2.99 3.23
C GLY A 49 -3.03 -2.01 3.93
N GLY A 50 -3.43 -0.73 3.96
CA GLY A 50 -2.61 0.37 4.44
C GLY A 50 -2.67 1.62 3.55
N ASN A 51 -2.06 2.69 4.04
CA ASN A 51 -2.09 3.99 3.37
C ASN A 51 -1.36 4.02 2.02
N LYS A 52 -0.40 3.11 1.77
CA LYS A 52 0.38 3.10 0.52
C LYS A 52 -0.45 2.69 -0.69
N ALA A 53 -1.56 1.96 -0.49
CA ALA A 53 -2.47 1.62 -1.59
C ALA A 53 -2.99 2.88 -2.30
N ARG A 54 -3.31 3.94 -1.56
CA ARG A 54 -3.77 5.21 -2.12
C ARG A 54 -2.73 5.87 -3.02
N LYS A 55 -1.45 5.78 -2.66
CA LYS A 55 -0.34 6.33 -3.46
C LYS A 55 -0.11 5.51 -4.72
N LEU A 56 -0.13 4.18 -4.56
CA LEU A 56 0.09 3.23 -5.65
C LEU A 56 -0.99 3.33 -6.73
N GLU A 57 -2.23 3.72 -6.41
CA GLU A 57 -3.26 3.97 -7.44
C GLU A 57 -2.80 4.95 -8.53
N TYR A 58 -1.99 5.95 -8.18
CA TYR A 58 -1.47 6.95 -9.11
C TYR A 58 -0.17 6.51 -9.75
N LEU A 59 0.79 6.04 -8.94
CA LEU A 59 2.12 5.64 -9.42
C LEU A 59 2.04 4.46 -10.40
N MET A 60 1.16 3.49 -10.14
CA MET A 60 0.99 2.34 -11.03
C MET A 60 0.23 2.70 -12.31
N ALA A 61 -0.68 3.69 -12.25
CA ALA A 61 -1.34 4.21 -13.44
C ALA A 61 -0.34 4.90 -14.38
N GLU A 62 0.57 5.70 -13.82
CA GLU A 62 1.67 6.29 -14.58
C GLU A 62 2.61 5.22 -15.15
N ALA A 63 3.01 4.24 -14.33
CA ALA A 63 3.90 3.16 -14.78
C ALA A 63 3.30 2.37 -15.96
N GLN A 64 2.01 2.05 -15.93
CA GLN A 64 1.33 1.42 -17.06
C GLN A 64 1.27 2.33 -18.30
N ALA A 65 0.97 3.62 -18.11
CA ALA A 65 0.93 4.57 -19.22
C ALA A 65 2.29 4.73 -19.92
N LEU A 66 3.38 4.60 -19.17
CA LEU A 66 4.76 4.59 -19.69
C LEU A 66 5.18 3.24 -20.30
N GLY A 67 4.32 2.22 -20.27
CA GLY A 67 4.65 0.88 -20.76
C GLY A 67 5.70 0.15 -19.91
N ALA A 68 5.84 0.53 -18.63
CA ALA A 68 6.78 -0.14 -17.73
C ALA A 68 6.38 -1.62 -17.54
N THR A 69 7.36 -2.51 -17.51
CA THR A 69 7.15 -3.95 -17.26
C THR A 69 7.56 -4.35 -15.85
N THR A 70 8.35 -3.52 -15.17
CA THR A 70 8.91 -3.77 -13.85
C THR A 70 8.82 -2.51 -13.00
N VAL A 71 8.41 -2.67 -11.74
CA VAL A 71 8.50 -1.61 -10.72
C VAL A 71 9.57 -1.96 -9.71
N ILE A 72 10.31 -0.95 -9.27
CA ILE A 72 11.40 -1.09 -8.31
C ILE A 72 11.08 -0.18 -7.13
N THR A 73 11.20 -0.70 -5.90
CA THR A 73 11.11 0.12 -4.69
C THR A 73 12.12 -0.30 -3.65
N PHE A 74 12.33 0.58 -2.66
CA PHE A 74 13.22 0.36 -1.54
C PHE A 74 12.44 0.36 -0.22
N GLY A 75 12.89 -0.44 0.75
CA GLY A 75 12.33 -0.43 2.10
C GLY A 75 13.18 -1.19 3.11
N ALA A 76 12.69 -1.27 4.34
CA ALA A 76 13.19 -2.23 5.32
C ALA A 76 12.62 -3.63 5.03
N ILE A 77 13.23 -4.68 5.59
CA ILE A 77 12.82 -6.07 5.36
C ILE A 77 11.36 -6.41 5.73
N GLN A 78 10.71 -5.60 6.57
CA GLN A 78 9.28 -5.72 6.91
C GLN A 78 8.45 -4.55 6.35
N SER A 79 8.87 -3.95 5.24
CA SER A 79 8.22 -2.77 4.68
C SER A 79 6.82 -3.08 4.13
N ASN A 80 5.80 -2.47 4.73
CA ASN A 80 4.44 -2.47 4.15
C ASN A 80 4.43 -1.87 2.74
N HIS A 81 5.27 -0.88 2.46
CA HIS A 81 5.31 -0.28 1.12
C HIS A 81 5.83 -1.26 0.07
N ALA A 82 6.87 -2.03 0.40
CA ALA A 82 7.45 -3.02 -0.51
C ALA A 82 6.41 -4.12 -0.83
N CYS A 83 5.80 -4.69 0.21
CA CYS A 83 4.73 -5.68 0.09
C CYS A 83 3.54 -5.20 -0.74
N MET A 84 3.05 -3.99 -0.48
CA MET A 84 1.95 -3.43 -1.26
C MET A 84 2.35 -3.10 -2.71
N THR A 85 3.63 -2.79 -2.97
CA THR A 85 4.15 -2.55 -4.33
C THR A 85 4.25 -3.85 -5.10
N ALA A 86 4.78 -4.91 -4.48
CA ALA A 86 4.78 -6.27 -5.04
C ALA A 86 3.36 -6.74 -5.37
N ALA A 87 2.41 -6.51 -4.46
CA ALA A 87 1.01 -6.87 -4.66
C ALA A 87 0.36 -6.11 -5.82
N ALA A 88 0.64 -4.81 -5.93
CA ALA A 88 0.17 -4.01 -7.06
C ALA A 88 0.76 -4.51 -8.38
N ALA A 89 2.07 -4.78 -8.42
CA ALA A 89 2.74 -5.29 -9.61
C ALA A 89 2.14 -6.64 -10.05
N ALA A 90 2.02 -7.60 -9.12
CA ALA A 90 1.44 -8.92 -9.38
C ALA A 90 0.01 -8.82 -9.93
N ARG A 91 -0.83 -7.96 -9.33
CA ARG A 91 -2.22 -7.73 -9.79
C ARG A 91 -2.29 -7.18 -11.21
N LEU A 92 -1.29 -6.42 -11.64
CA LEU A 92 -1.23 -5.78 -12.95
C LEU A 92 -0.41 -6.58 -13.98
N GLY A 93 0.09 -7.76 -13.62
CA GLY A 93 0.94 -8.57 -14.49
C GLY A 93 2.33 -7.97 -14.73
N MET A 94 2.81 -7.10 -13.84
CA MET A 94 4.15 -6.51 -13.88
C MET A 94 5.11 -7.27 -12.95
N SER A 95 6.41 -7.18 -13.22
CA SER A 95 7.44 -7.65 -12.28
C SER A 95 7.67 -6.64 -11.15
N ALA A 96 8.09 -7.12 -9.98
CA ALA A 96 8.51 -6.27 -8.87
C ALA A 96 9.94 -6.64 -8.43
N VAL A 97 10.76 -5.62 -8.24
CA VAL A 97 12.08 -5.72 -7.59
C VAL A 97 12.04 -4.92 -6.30
N LEU A 98 12.35 -5.56 -5.18
CA LEU A 98 12.35 -4.94 -3.85
C LEU A 98 13.78 -4.89 -3.34
N VAL A 99 14.34 -3.70 -3.17
CA VAL A 99 15.64 -3.51 -2.53
C VAL A 99 15.40 -3.32 -1.04
N LEU A 100 15.69 -4.35 -0.24
CA LEU A 100 15.36 -4.39 1.18
C LEU A 100 16.62 -4.21 2.03
N SER A 101 16.52 -3.31 3.02
CA SER A 101 17.55 -3.10 4.02
C SER A 101 17.24 -3.88 5.30
N GLY A 102 18.30 -4.39 5.93
CA GLY A 102 18.24 -5.19 7.15
C GLY A 102 18.85 -6.58 6.97
N ALA A 103 19.09 -7.27 8.09
CA ALA A 103 19.55 -8.66 8.05
C ALA A 103 18.40 -9.57 7.61
N GLU A 104 18.69 -10.47 6.67
CA GLU A 104 17.74 -11.49 6.28
C GLU A 104 17.50 -12.47 7.43
N PRO A 105 16.25 -12.70 7.86
CA PRO A 105 15.96 -13.66 8.92
C PRO A 105 16.07 -15.10 8.39
N ASP A 106 16.37 -16.04 9.28
CA ASP A 106 16.40 -17.48 8.96
C ASP A 106 15.07 -17.98 8.40
N GLU A 107 13.95 -17.40 8.86
CA GLU A 107 12.60 -17.74 8.42
C GLU A 107 11.87 -16.47 7.95
N ALA A 108 11.34 -16.51 6.72
CA ALA A 108 10.53 -15.41 6.19
C ALA A 108 9.15 -15.40 6.85
N ARG A 109 8.81 -14.27 7.45
CA ARG A 109 7.51 -14.00 8.09
C ARG A 109 7.01 -12.61 7.72
N GLY A 110 5.72 -12.35 7.98
CA GLY A 110 5.12 -11.03 7.77
C GLY A 110 5.23 -10.57 6.32
N ASN A 111 5.66 -9.32 6.11
CA ASN A 111 5.76 -8.72 4.78
C ASN A 111 6.77 -9.42 3.89
N LEU A 112 7.93 -9.85 4.41
CA LEU A 112 8.92 -10.58 3.61
C LEU A 112 8.36 -11.90 3.05
N LEU A 113 7.53 -12.61 3.83
CA LEU A 113 6.87 -13.83 3.35
C LEU A 113 5.91 -13.49 2.21
N LEU A 114 5.11 -12.44 2.37
CA LEU A 114 4.18 -11.98 1.34
C LEU A 114 4.91 -11.53 0.07
N ASP A 115 6.01 -10.79 0.19
CA ASP A 115 6.86 -10.36 -0.92
C ASP A 115 7.25 -11.55 -1.81
N ARG A 116 7.72 -12.64 -1.18
CA ARG A 116 8.10 -13.89 -1.86
C ARG A 116 6.92 -14.60 -2.49
N LEU A 117 5.79 -14.72 -1.78
CA LEU A 117 4.58 -15.36 -2.30
C LEU A 117 3.97 -14.59 -3.47
N LEU A 118 4.15 -13.27 -3.51
CA LEU A 118 3.72 -12.39 -4.60
C LEU A 118 4.68 -12.42 -5.80
N GLY A 119 5.77 -13.21 -5.73
CA GLY A 119 6.72 -13.40 -6.83
C GLY A 119 7.68 -12.22 -7.02
N ALA A 120 7.86 -11.37 -6.01
CA ALA A 120 8.81 -10.27 -6.09
C ALA A 120 10.25 -10.77 -6.03
N ARG A 121 11.14 -10.15 -6.81
CA ARG A 121 12.58 -10.34 -6.69
C ARG A 121 13.09 -9.46 -5.54
N VAL A 122 13.51 -10.08 -4.45
CA VAL A 122 14.09 -9.40 -3.28
C VAL A 122 15.61 -9.31 -3.43
N LEU A 123 16.15 -8.11 -3.21
CA LEU A 123 17.58 -7.77 -3.23
C LEU A 123 18.00 -7.15 -1.91
#